data_AF-A0A2T4X8Q5-F1
#
_entry.id   AF-A0A2T4X8Q5-F1
#
_cell.length_a   1.000
_cell.length_b   1.000
_cell.length_c   1.000
_cell.angle_alpha   90.00
_cell.angle_beta   90.00
_cell.angle_gamma   90.00
#
_symmetry.space_group_name_H-M   'P 1'
#
loop_
_entity.id
_entity.type
_entity.pdbx_description
1 polymer ?
#
loop_
_entity_poly.entity_id
_entity_poly.type
_entity_poly.pdbx_seq_one_letter_code
_entity_poly.pdbx_strand_id
1 'polypeptide(L)'
;MMNRIKIFNRSIFALAMIVMALCFTTCQDDALPGTSLDIDPNKVLLITDFQAPGAEEVSIDEENSVVNIVFPCGTDLTNVTPTFTTSAGNTTTPVSGTAVNMSIPVEYTLVNGNLFRNWTVSASVRCITGFLCDAPTRADITDEDVKAAADWFFANYEGDVAKFVSMEDIKNGTVDLSEFKVLWWYYDRNDAFQMPAISQDPAVLVSVKDWYKAGGNLYLAGYANQYLWDLGRITDSYNRVIGGGGGFENGDTWTVNVVINQEHDRSSHPIYAGIQMDNVDGRKEFPVLGAGWREDHNYVIEKIPEFMVDVIGVPVDPNADFNRNPNAYNEFISRNNAEWLGTWGGINDYFMAGMLELKPNTEFQGTAIFQGIGGIEYNQNEEGTINPGGQNVHQGNINKLTKNTINYLSTKN
;
A
#
# COMPACT_ATOMS: atom_id res chain seq x y z
N MET A 1 76.97 37.72 20.70
CA MET A 1 76.07 36.55 20.82
C MET A 1 74.81 36.66 19.94
N MET A 2 74.15 37.81 19.83
CA MET A 2 72.89 37.96 19.07
C MET A 2 72.96 37.78 17.54
N ASN A 3 74.10 38.00 16.87
CA ASN A 3 74.21 37.78 15.42
C ASN A 3 74.39 36.30 15.02
N ARG A 4 74.87 35.43 15.93
CA ARG A 4 74.99 33.99 15.64
C ARG A 4 73.64 33.25 15.77
N ILE A 5 72.75 33.74 16.64
CA ILE A 5 71.40 33.17 16.84
C ILE A 5 70.48 33.47 15.65
N LYS A 6 70.58 34.66 15.04
CA LYS A 6 69.78 35.02 13.85
C LYS A 6 70.18 34.22 12.59
N ILE A 7 71.45 33.87 12.44
CA ILE A 7 71.95 33.05 11.31
C ILE A 7 71.53 31.58 11.49
N PHE A 8 71.61 31.05 12.71
CA PHE A 8 71.19 29.68 13.02
C PHE A 8 69.68 29.48 12.79
N ASN A 9 68.83 30.44 13.18
CA ASN A 9 67.38 30.36 12.94
C ASN A 9 66.99 30.53 11.46
N ARG A 10 67.73 31.31 10.66
CA ARG A 10 67.48 31.40 9.20
C ARG A 10 67.86 30.11 8.47
N SER A 11 68.91 29.43 8.90
CA SER A 11 69.33 28.13 8.33
C SER A 11 68.38 27.00 8.71
N ILE A 12 67.80 26.99 9.92
CA ILE A 12 66.78 26.01 10.32
C ILE A 12 65.46 26.20 9.57
N PHE A 13 65.03 27.45 9.34
CA PHE A 13 63.85 27.74 8.54
C PHE A 13 64.04 27.39 7.05
N ALA A 14 65.23 27.61 6.49
CA ALA A 14 65.54 27.20 5.12
C ALA A 14 65.61 25.67 4.97
N LEU A 15 66.14 24.95 5.97
CA LEU A 15 66.19 23.49 5.96
C LEU A 15 64.80 22.88 6.17
N ALA A 16 63.94 23.47 7.01
CA ALA A 16 62.55 23.05 7.21
C ALA A 16 61.69 23.29 5.94
N MET A 17 61.93 24.37 5.19
CA MET A 17 61.26 24.62 3.91
C MET A 17 61.72 23.69 2.79
N ILE A 18 62.98 23.22 2.81
CA ILE A 18 63.49 22.22 1.86
C ILE A 18 62.96 20.82 2.19
N VAL A 19 62.84 20.46 3.47
CA VAL A 19 62.22 19.19 3.90
C VAL A 19 60.71 19.18 3.65
N MET A 20 60.02 20.32 3.81
CA MET A 20 58.59 20.44 3.47
C MET A 20 58.35 20.44 1.95
N ALA A 21 59.28 20.98 1.15
CA ALA A 21 59.23 20.89 -0.32
C ALA A 21 59.54 19.48 -0.86
N LEU A 22 60.28 18.66 -0.12
CA LEU A 22 60.54 17.25 -0.44
C LEU A 22 59.41 16.31 -0.01
N CYS A 23 58.43 16.78 0.77
CA CYS A 23 57.23 16.04 1.14
C CYS A 23 56.07 16.17 0.11
N PHE A 24 56.24 16.94 -0.97
CA PHE A 24 55.22 17.12 -2.01
C PHE A 24 55.48 16.33 -3.30
N THR A 25 56.38 15.35 -3.29
CA THR A 25 56.63 14.50 -4.48
C THR A 25 56.61 13.02 -4.16
N THR A 26 55.56 12.54 -3.46
CA THR A 26 55.12 11.13 -3.53
C THR A 26 53.62 11.00 -3.22
N CYS A 27 52.76 11.67 -3.97
CA CYS A 27 51.54 11.00 -4.39
C CYS A 27 51.87 10.46 -5.77
N GLN A 28 52.41 9.24 -5.82
CA GLN A 28 52.25 8.45 -7.02
C GLN A 28 50.74 8.25 -7.11
N ASP A 29 50.10 8.82 -8.13
CA ASP A 29 48.73 8.45 -8.52
C ASP A 29 48.80 6.99 -9.00
N ASP A 30 49.00 6.07 -8.05
CA ASP A 30 48.63 4.68 -8.24
C ASP A 30 47.10 4.70 -8.22
N ALA A 31 46.52 5.07 -9.36
CA ALA A 31 45.12 4.84 -9.63
C ALA A 31 44.89 3.35 -9.33
N LEU A 32 44.20 3.07 -8.22
CA LEU A 32 43.76 1.72 -7.91
C LEU A 32 43.04 1.20 -9.16
N PRO A 33 43.39 0.01 -9.67
CA PRO A 33 42.72 -0.54 -10.84
C PRO A 33 41.20 -0.53 -10.60
N GLY A 34 40.47 0.27 -11.38
CA GLY A 34 39.01 0.44 -11.23
C GLY A 34 38.52 1.71 -10.52
N THR A 35 39.38 2.65 -10.10
CA THR A 35 38.93 3.91 -9.45
C THR A 35 38.88 5.14 -10.37
N SER A 36 39.20 5.02 -11.66
CA SER A 36 38.96 6.10 -12.63
C SER A 36 37.46 6.21 -12.90
N LEU A 37 36.78 7.18 -12.29
CA LEU A 37 35.41 7.55 -12.66
C LEU A 37 35.38 7.90 -14.15
N ASP A 38 34.76 7.04 -14.96
CA ASP A 38 34.66 7.23 -16.40
C ASP A 38 33.47 8.16 -16.67
N ILE A 39 33.68 9.46 -16.41
CA ILE A 39 32.69 10.50 -16.69
C ILE A 39 32.79 10.87 -18.17
N ASP A 40 32.55 9.90 -19.05
CA ASP A 40 32.34 10.18 -20.47
C ASP A 40 30.91 10.73 -20.62
N PRO A 41 30.73 12.01 -20.98
CA PRO A 41 29.40 12.59 -21.17
C PRO A 41 28.60 11.93 -22.32
N ASN A 42 29.24 11.11 -23.15
CA ASN A 42 28.57 10.32 -24.19
C ASN A 42 28.02 8.98 -23.66
N LYS A 43 28.40 8.56 -22.44
CA LYS A 43 27.85 7.37 -21.79
C LYS A 43 26.57 7.73 -21.04
N VAL A 44 25.45 7.50 -21.71
CA VAL A 44 24.11 7.72 -21.15
C VAL A 44 23.51 6.40 -20.71
N LEU A 45 22.84 6.37 -19.57
CA LEU A 45 22.24 5.15 -18.99
C LEU A 45 20.71 5.18 -19.12
N LEU A 46 20.21 5.28 -20.36
CA LEU A 46 18.78 5.38 -20.63
C LEU A 46 18.21 4.09 -21.19
N ILE A 47 16.96 3.81 -20.79
CA ILE A 47 16.05 2.95 -21.53
C ILE A 47 15.38 3.84 -22.57
N THR A 48 15.57 3.53 -23.86
CA THR A 48 15.14 4.40 -24.98
C THR A 48 13.89 3.90 -25.68
N ASP A 49 13.55 2.62 -25.51
CA ASP A 49 12.30 2.01 -25.94
C ASP A 49 11.97 0.87 -24.99
N PHE A 50 10.69 0.61 -24.76
CA PHE A 50 10.23 -0.47 -23.90
C PHE A 50 8.93 -1.05 -24.44
N GLN A 51 8.89 -2.36 -24.59
CA GLN A 51 7.74 -3.10 -25.09
C GLN A 51 7.44 -4.22 -24.12
N ALA A 52 6.20 -4.29 -23.67
CA ALA A 52 5.69 -5.39 -22.88
C ALA A 52 4.55 -6.06 -23.67
N PRO A 53 4.69 -7.33 -24.07
CA PRO A 53 3.65 -8.01 -24.85
C PRO A 53 2.30 -7.96 -24.14
N GLY A 54 1.28 -7.49 -24.87
CA GLY A 54 -0.08 -7.35 -24.35
C GLY A 54 -0.37 -6.05 -23.59
N ALA A 55 0.61 -5.15 -23.43
CA ALA A 55 0.35 -3.82 -22.86
C ALA A 55 -0.48 -2.95 -23.82
N GLU A 56 -1.39 -2.17 -23.26
CA GLU A 56 -2.15 -1.12 -23.96
C GLU A 56 -1.34 0.18 -24.05
N GLU A 57 -0.52 0.44 -23.03
CA GLU A 57 0.24 1.67 -22.91
C GLU A 57 1.61 1.40 -22.27
N VAL A 58 2.64 2.06 -22.79
CA VAL A 58 3.97 2.10 -22.18
C VAL A 58 4.44 3.54 -22.23
N SER A 59 4.82 4.08 -21.07
CA SER A 59 5.40 5.42 -20.93
C SER A 59 6.78 5.34 -20.30
N ILE A 60 7.72 6.12 -20.83
CA ILE A 60 9.09 6.19 -20.35
C ILE A 60 9.34 7.62 -19.84
N ASP A 61 9.72 7.71 -18.58
CA ASP A 61 10.17 8.94 -17.94
C ASP A 61 11.69 8.85 -17.73
N GLU A 62 12.44 9.44 -18.66
CA GLU A 62 13.90 9.43 -18.65
C GLU A 62 14.51 10.26 -17.52
N GLU A 63 13.81 11.31 -17.09
CA GLU A 63 14.28 12.21 -16.03
C GLU A 63 14.24 11.50 -14.68
N ASN A 64 13.13 10.81 -14.40
CA ASN A 64 12.94 10.07 -13.15
C ASN A 64 13.39 8.61 -13.22
N SER A 65 13.82 8.12 -14.39
CA SER A 65 14.23 6.73 -14.61
C SER A 65 13.13 5.72 -14.29
N VAL A 66 11.92 6.00 -14.77
CA VAL A 66 10.73 5.18 -14.54
C VAL A 66 10.12 4.75 -15.87
N VAL A 67 9.65 3.50 -15.94
CA VAL A 67 8.77 3.02 -17.01
C VAL A 67 7.44 2.63 -16.38
N ASN A 68 6.33 3.19 -16.86
CA ASN A 68 5.00 2.79 -16.45
C ASN A 68 4.30 2.06 -17.59
N ILE A 69 3.71 0.91 -17.27
CA ILE A 69 3.04 0.03 -18.23
C ILE A 69 1.60 -0.16 -17.78
N VAL A 70 0.66 -0.06 -18.73
CA VAL A 70 -0.76 -0.35 -18.51
C VAL A 70 -1.14 -1.54 -19.36
N PHE A 71 -1.68 -2.57 -18.72
CA PHE A 71 -2.19 -3.78 -19.35
C PHE A 71 -3.73 -3.80 -19.34
N PRO A 72 -4.36 -4.52 -20.28
CA PRO A 72 -5.79 -4.81 -20.22
C PRO A 72 -6.15 -5.55 -18.93
N CYS A 73 -7.39 -5.38 -18.48
CA CYS A 73 -7.91 -6.12 -17.34
C CYS A 73 -7.78 -7.65 -17.54
N GLY A 74 -7.38 -8.36 -16.47
CA GLY A 74 -7.20 -9.82 -16.50
C GLY A 74 -5.85 -10.30 -17.03
N THR A 75 -4.92 -9.40 -17.35
CA THR A 75 -3.55 -9.79 -17.74
C THR A 75 -2.78 -10.37 -16.55
N ASP A 76 -2.19 -11.56 -16.71
CA ASP A 76 -1.28 -12.16 -15.74
C ASP A 76 0.08 -11.45 -15.76
N LEU A 77 0.40 -10.73 -14.68
CA LEU A 77 1.65 -9.98 -14.54
C LEU A 77 2.80 -10.80 -13.92
N THR A 78 2.58 -12.05 -13.53
CA THR A 78 3.58 -12.83 -12.78
C THR A 78 4.74 -13.32 -13.65
N ASN A 79 4.57 -13.31 -14.98
CA ASN A 79 5.54 -13.84 -15.93
C ASN A 79 5.57 -13.06 -17.25
N VAL A 80 5.78 -11.74 -17.17
CA VAL A 80 5.85 -10.85 -18.34
C VAL A 80 7.27 -10.89 -18.92
N THR A 81 7.40 -10.99 -20.25
CA THR A 81 8.69 -11.00 -20.95
C THR A 81 8.88 -9.70 -21.74
N PRO A 82 9.26 -8.58 -21.09
CA PRO A 82 9.45 -7.31 -21.76
C PRO A 82 10.72 -7.32 -22.63
N THR A 83 10.67 -6.59 -23.73
CA THR A 83 11.82 -6.28 -24.59
C THR A 83 12.01 -4.78 -24.64
N PHE A 84 13.23 -4.33 -24.44
CA PHE A 84 13.58 -2.91 -24.44
C PHE A 84 14.92 -2.66 -25.10
N THR A 85 15.14 -1.41 -25.50
CA THR A 85 16.43 -0.92 -26.01
C THR A 85 17.02 0.07 -25.02
N THR A 86 18.34 0.14 -24.99
CA THR A 86 19.08 1.08 -24.14
C THR A 86 20.10 1.85 -24.96
N SER A 87 20.62 2.94 -24.40
CA SER A 87 21.74 3.66 -25.00
C SER A 87 22.96 2.74 -25.24
N ALA A 88 23.76 3.07 -26.25
CA ALA A 88 24.84 2.21 -26.71
C ALA A 88 25.87 1.89 -25.60
N GLY A 89 26.26 0.61 -25.53
CA GLY A 89 27.27 0.12 -24.58
C GLY A 89 26.73 -0.25 -23.20
N ASN A 90 25.44 -0.06 -22.95
CA ASN A 90 24.81 -0.45 -21.69
C ASN A 90 24.55 -1.96 -21.66
N THR A 91 24.82 -2.59 -20.53
CA THR A 91 24.28 -3.91 -20.17
C THR A 91 23.19 -3.72 -19.12
N THR A 92 22.21 -4.62 -19.08
CA THR A 92 21.09 -4.51 -18.13
C THR A 92 20.91 -5.77 -17.31
N THR A 93 20.48 -5.60 -16.07
CA THR A 93 20.01 -6.68 -15.20
C THR A 93 18.66 -6.27 -14.62
N PRO A 94 17.54 -6.98 -14.91
CA PRO A 94 17.41 -8.10 -15.84
C PRO A 94 17.79 -7.77 -17.30
N VAL A 95 18.17 -8.78 -18.07
CA VAL A 95 18.47 -8.63 -19.51
C VAL A 95 17.15 -8.50 -20.28
N SER A 96 17.14 -7.67 -21.33
CA SER A 96 16.00 -7.57 -22.26
C SER A 96 15.54 -8.95 -22.75
N GLY A 97 14.24 -9.23 -22.69
CA GLY A 97 13.66 -10.55 -22.98
C GLY A 97 13.70 -11.56 -21.84
N THR A 98 14.13 -11.18 -20.64
CA THR A 98 14.01 -12.02 -19.43
C THR A 98 12.58 -11.94 -18.89
N ALA A 99 11.97 -13.07 -18.57
CA ALA A 99 10.67 -13.09 -17.91
C ALA A 99 10.80 -12.58 -16.46
N VAL A 100 9.91 -11.67 -16.07
CA VAL A 100 9.91 -11.01 -14.76
C VAL A 100 8.50 -10.98 -14.19
N ASN A 101 8.41 -10.99 -12.86
CA ASN A 101 7.16 -10.77 -12.15
C ASN A 101 6.92 -9.26 -12.01
N MET A 102 6.02 -8.71 -12.81
CA MET A 102 5.59 -7.30 -12.79
C MET A 102 4.36 -7.05 -11.90
N SER A 103 3.89 -8.03 -11.13
CA SER A 103 2.86 -7.78 -10.11
C SER A 103 3.37 -6.89 -8.95
N ILE A 104 4.67 -6.66 -8.90
CA ILE A 104 5.37 -5.68 -8.08
C ILE A 104 6.34 -4.88 -8.96
N PRO A 105 6.77 -3.67 -8.54
CA PRO A 105 7.78 -2.92 -9.27
C PRO A 105 9.07 -3.73 -9.45
N VAL A 106 9.63 -3.70 -10.67
CA VAL A 106 10.86 -4.39 -11.03
C VAL A 106 11.97 -3.37 -11.22
N GLU A 107 13.10 -3.55 -10.53
CA GLU A 107 14.29 -2.72 -10.72
C GLU A 107 15.14 -3.27 -11.89
N TYR A 108 15.50 -2.39 -12.83
CA TYR A 108 16.44 -2.66 -13.91
C TYR A 108 17.70 -1.82 -13.71
N THR A 109 18.84 -2.48 -13.49
CA THR A 109 20.14 -1.81 -13.38
C THR A 109 20.81 -1.78 -14.75
N LEU A 110 21.02 -0.58 -15.28
CA LEU A 110 21.85 -0.34 -16.47
C LEU A 110 23.30 -0.10 -16.02
N VAL A 111 24.27 -0.74 -16.69
CA VAL A 111 25.70 -0.59 -16.41
C VAL A 111 26.47 -0.30 -17.70
N ASN A 112 27.38 0.67 -17.67
CA ASN A 112 28.32 0.95 -18.75
C ASN A 112 29.69 1.30 -18.17
N GLY A 113 30.61 0.33 -18.21
CA GLY A 113 31.89 0.45 -17.49
C GLY A 113 31.67 0.50 -15.98
N ASN A 114 32.03 1.63 -15.35
CA ASN A 114 31.82 1.86 -13.92
C ASN A 114 30.64 2.80 -13.60
N LEU A 115 29.88 3.22 -14.61
CA LEU A 115 28.64 3.96 -14.41
C LEU A 115 27.47 2.98 -14.29
N PHE A 116 26.55 3.24 -13.37
CA PHE A 116 25.30 2.51 -13.26
C PHE A 116 24.11 3.43 -12.97
N ARG A 117 22.92 3.00 -13.36
CA ARG A 117 21.65 3.68 -13.08
C ARG A 117 20.55 2.65 -12.91
N ASN A 118 19.79 2.80 -11.84
CA ASN A 118 18.61 1.98 -11.59
C ASN A 118 17.38 2.64 -12.23
N TRP A 119 16.60 1.82 -12.91
CA TRP A 119 15.30 2.17 -13.47
C TRP A 119 14.22 1.37 -12.76
N THR A 120 13.10 2.01 -12.44
CA THR A 120 11.94 1.31 -11.87
C THR A 120 10.90 1.08 -12.95
N VAL A 121 10.61 -0.18 -13.24
CA VAL A 121 9.54 -0.57 -14.17
C VAL A 121 8.33 -1.00 -13.34
N SER A 122 7.22 -0.28 -13.51
CA SER A 122 5.97 -0.57 -12.82
C SER A 122 4.89 -0.93 -13.82
N ALA A 123 4.16 -2.01 -13.56
CA ALA A 123 2.99 -2.39 -14.33
C ALA A 123 1.72 -2.14 -13.51
N SER A 124 0.66 -1.80 -14.23
CA SER A 124 -0.71 -1.73 -13.72
C SER A 124 -1.65 -2.40 -14.72
N VAL A 125 -2.80 -2.83 -14.24
CA VAL A 125 -3.91 -3.27 -15.09
C VAL A 125 -5.01 -2.23 -15.07
N ARG A 126 -5.59 -1.96 -16.23
CA ARG A 126 -6.76 -1.09 -16.37
C ARG A 126 -8.02 -1.93 -16.26
N CYS A 127 -8.57 -2.03 -15.05
CA CYS A 127 -9.84 -2.70 -14.79
C CYS A 127 -10.89 -1.70 -14.32
N ILE A 128 -12.15 -1.92 -14.71
CA ILE A 128 -13.25 -1.08 -14.25
C ILE A 128 -13.49 -1.37 -12.77
N THR A 129 -13.47 -0.29 -11.97
CA THR A 129 -13.80 -0.26 -10.56
C THR A 129 -15.10 0.51 -10.36
N GLY A 130 -16.06 -0.14 -9.73
CA GLY A 130 -17.33 0.47 -9.34
C GLY A 130 -17.24 1.02 -7.93
N PHE A 131 -17.51 2.33 -7.76
CA PHE A 131 -17.77 2.89 -6.44
C PHE A 131 -19.20 2.54 -6.04
N LEU A 132 -19.34 1.48 -5.24
CA LEU A 132 -20.61 0.93 -4.78
C LEU A 132 -21.17 1.80 -3.65
N CYS A 133 -22.42 2.21 -3.76
CA CYS A 133 -23.02 3.14 -2.79
C CYS A 133 -24.52 2.88 -2.58
N ASP A 134 -25.02 3.20 -1.39
CA ASP A 134 -26.46 3.18 -1.07
C ASP A 134 -27.20 4.42 -1.62
N ALA A 135 -26.48 5.49 -1.94
CA ALA A 135 -27.05 6.68 -2.57
C ALA A 135 -27.42 6.42 -4.05
N PRO A 136 -28.55 6.95 -4.55
CA PRO A 136 -28.96 6.78 -5.95
C PRO A 136 -27.97 7.39 -6.95
N THR A 137 -27.36 8.52 -6.63
CA THR A 137 -26.32 9.15 -7.43
C THR A 137 -25.19 9.68 -6.55
N ARG A 138 -24.03 9.97 -7.15
CA ARG A 138 -22.90 10.61 -6.45
C ARG A 138 -23.27 11.96 -5.82
N ALA A 139 -24.21 12.69 -6.42
CA ALA A 139 -24.65 13.99 -5.89
C ALA A 139 -25.52 13.84 -4.63
N ASP A 140 -26.09 12.66 -4.41
CA ASP A 140 -26.98 12.36 -3.28
C ASP A 140 -26.22 11.81 -2.06
N ILE A 141 -24.89 11.65 -2.14
CA ILE A 141 -24.06 11.29 -0.99
C ILE A 141 -24.02 12.46 -0.02
N THR A 142 -24.49 12.22 1.20
CA THR A 142 -24.65 13.24 2.25
C THR A 142 -23.61 13.16 3.35
N ASP A 143 -23.07 11.96 3.61
CA ASP A 143 -21.98 11.75 4.54
C ASP A 143 -20.68 12.32 3.95
N GLU A 144 -19.95 13.12 4.75
CA GLU A 144 -18.81 13.89 4.26
C GLU A 144 -17.58 13.03 3.94
N ASP A 145 -17.34 11.99 4.74
CA ASP A 145 -16.26 11.03 4.51
C ASP A 145 -16.53 10.16 3.28
N VAL A 146 -17.76 9.65 3.13
CA VAL A 146 -18.15 8.90 1.93
C VAL A 146 -18.07 9.81 0.69
N LYS A 147 -18.48 11.08 0.82
CA LYS A 147 -18.40 12.06 -0.28
C LYS A 147 -16.97 12.36 -0.67
N ALA A 148 -16.07 12.54 0.30
CA ALA A 148 -14.65 12.80 0.05
C ALA A 148 -13.95 11.61 -0.60
N ALA A 149 -14.25 10.39 -0.16
CA ALA A 149 -13.74 9.16 -0.78
C ALA A 149 -14.18 9.04 -2.26
N ALA A 150 -15.48 9.26 -2.52
CA ALA A 150 -16.02 9.25 -3.89
C ALA A 150 -15.38 10.36 -4.74
N ASP A 151 -15.26 11.58 -4.20
CA ASP A 151 -14.69 12.71 -4.91
C ASP A 151 -13.21 12.49 -5.26
N TRP A 152 -12.44 11.95 -4.32
CA TRP A 152 -11.07 11.52 -4.57
C TRP A 152 -11.02 10.47 -5.68
N PHE A 153 -11.87 9.45 -5.63
CA PHE A 153 -11.88 8.37 -6.63
C PHE A 153 -12.08 8.91 -8.05
N PHE A 154 -13.16 9.67 -8.27
CA PHE A 154 -13.49 10.20 -9.60
C PHE A 154 -12.58 11.36 -10.04
N ALA A 155 -11.79 11.95 -9.14
CA ALA A 155 -10.76 12.93 -9.51
C ALA A 155 -9.44 12.28 -9.94
N ASN A 156 -9.19 11.02 -9.56
CA ASN A 156 -7.94 10.31 -9.80
C ASN A 156 -8.04 9.21 -10.86
N TYR A 157 -9.26 8.85 -11.28
CA TYR A 157 -9.51 7.81 -12.27
C TYR A 157 -10.48 8.32 -13.34
N GLU A 158 -10.13 8.06 -14.60
CA GLU A 158 -10.93 8.41 -15.77
C GLU A 158 -12.20 7.53 -15.86
N GLY A 159 -13.19 7.97 -16.65
CA GLY A 159 -14.50 7.31 -16.74
C GLY A 159 -14.51 5.92 -17.38
N ASP A 160 -13.41 5.51 -18.01
CA ASP A 160 -13.18 4.14 -18.50
C ASP A 160 -12.70 3.18 -17.39
N VAL A 161 -12.28 3.71 -16.23
CA VAL A 161 -11.85 2.95 -15.05
C VAL A 161 -12.81 3.13 -13.88
N ALA A 162 -13.30 4.35 -13.64
CA ALA A 162 -14.17 4.66 -12.51
C ALA A 162 -15.63 4.81 -12.95
N LYS A 163 -16.52 3.99 -12.39
CA LYS A 163 -17.97 4.20 -12.51
C LYS A 163 -18.64 4.24 -11.15
N PHE A 164 -19.70 5.03 -11.05
CA PHE A 164 -20.58 5.01 -9.87
C PHE A 164 -21.58 3.86 -10.02
N VAL A 165 -21.77 3.09 -8.96
CA VAL A 165 -22.69 1.95 -8.95
C VAL A 165 -23.64 2.11 -7.76
N SER A 166 -24.88 2.49 -8.02
CA SER A 166 -25.89 2.52 -6.96
C SER A 166 -26.44 1.11 -6.71
N MET A 167 -26.70 0.78 -5.45
CA MET A 167 -27.37 -0.49 -5.12
C MET A 167 -28.81 -0.54 -5.65
N GLU A 168 -29.45 0.61 -5.85
CA GLU A 168 -30.76 0.71 -6.48
C GLU A 168 -30.70 0.30 -7.96
N ASP A 169 -29.64 0.64 -8.68
CA ASP A 169 -29.43 0.20 -10.07
C ASP A 169 -29.14 -1.31 -10.16
N ILE A 170 -28.40 -1.87 -9.21
CA ILE A 170 -28.21 -3.32 -9.10
C ILE A 170 -29.57 -4.00 -8.89
N LYS A 171 -30.37 -3.51 -7.94
CA LYS A 171 -31.71 -4.01 -7.67
C LYS A 171 -32.61 -3.97 -8.90
N ASN A 172 -32.55 -2.88 -9.67
CA ASN A 172 -33.36 -2.68 -10.86
C ASN A 172 -32.80 -3.36 -12.11
N GLY A 173 -31.63 -4.00 -12.02
CA GLY A 173 -30.97 -4.69 -13.14
C GLY A 173 -30.49 -3.74 -14.24
N THR A 174 -30.24 -2.47 -13.91
CA THR A 174 -29.76 -1.44 -14.85
C THR A 174 -28.24 -1.35 -14.91
N VAL A 175 -27.54 -2.06 -14.01
CA VAL A 175 -26.08 -2.22 -14.00
C VAL A 175 -25.71 -3.67 -14.30
N ASP A 176 -24.77 -3.86 -15.22
CA ASP A 176 -24.11 -5.15 -15.46
C ASP A 176 -22.87 -5.27 -14.58
N LEU A 177 -22.95 -6.07 -13.51
CA LEU A 177 -21.82 -6.28 -12.59
C LEU A 177 -20.62 -6.96 -13.27
N SER A 178 -20.82 -7.69 -14.38
CA SER A 178 -19.72 -8.37 -15.07
C SER A 178 -18.72 -7.42 -15.73
N GLU A 179 -19.09 -6.15 -15.92
CA GLU A 179 -18.17 -5.11 -16.37
C GLU A 179 -17.09 -4.76 -15.32
N PHE A 180 -17.38 -5.00 -14.04
CA PHE A 180 -16.56 -4.57 -12.93
C PHE A 180 -15.64 -5.68 -12.45
N LYS A 181 -14.34 -5.38 -12.36
CA LYS A 181 -13.39 -6.26 -11.68
C LYS A 181 -13.38 -6.02 -10.18
N VAL A 182 -13.57 -4.77 -9.78
CA VAL A 182 -13.55 -4.35 -8.38
C VAL A 182 -14.82 -3.58 -8.07
N LEU A 183 -15.45 -3.88 -6.93
CA LEU A 183 -16.40 -2.99 -6.29
C LEU A 183 -15.75 -2.47 -5.00
N TRP A 184 -15.61 -1.16 -4.91
CA TRP A 184 -15.18 -0.49 -3.69
C TRP A 184 -16.39 0.12 -3.01
N TRP A 185 -16.64 -0.29 -1.77
CA TRP A 185 -17.64 0.30 -0.91
C TRP A 185 -17.00 0.81 0.37
N TYR A 186 -16.95 2.12 0.53
CA TYR A 186 -16.70 2.78 1.80
C TYR A 186 -18.05 3.22 2.37
N TYR A 187 -18.33 2.79 3.59
CA TYR A 187 -19.57 3.15 4.28
C TYR A 187 -19.23 3.69 5.66
N ASP A 188 -19.62 4.94 5.87
CA ASP A 188 -19.42 5.71 7.08
C ASP A 188 -20.72 6.45 7.41
N ARG A 189 -21.11 6.49 8.69
CA ARG A 189 -22.33 7.14 9.19
C ARG A 189 -22.30 7.38 10.69
N ASN A 190 -22.56 8.63 11.07
CA ASN A 190 -22.74 9.05 12.46
C ASN A 190 -23.99 8.47 13.18
N ASP A 191 -25.01 8.00 12.46
CA ASP A 191 -26.33 7.68 13.02
C ASP A 191 -26.78 6.22 12.88
N ALA A 192 -25.98 5.35 12.26
CA ALA A 192 -26.37 3.95 12.04
C ALA A 192 -25.19 2.96 11.96
N PHE A 193 -25.03 2.15 13.01
CA PHE A 193 -24.30 0.88 12.96
C PHE A 193 -24.94 -0.15 12.01
N GLN A 194 -26.18 0.12 11.56
CA GLN A 194 -26.95 -0.76 10.70
C GLN A 194 -26.56 -0.56 9.24
N MET A 195 -26.49 -1.66 8.51
CA MET A 195 -26.33 -1.63 7.06
C MET A 195 -27.51 -0.93 6.38
N PRO A 196 -27.30 -0.19 5.27
CA PRO A 196 -28.39 0.43 4.52
C PRO A 196 -29.40 -0.62 4.08
N ALA A 197 -30.70 -0.31 4.18
CA ALA A 197 -31.76 -1.26 3.83
C ALA A 197 -31.63 -1.80 2.39
N ILE A 198 -31.15 -0.98 1.46
CA ILE A 198 -30.94 -1.38 0.06
C ILE A 198 -29.82 -2.42 -0.10
N SER A 199 -28.79 -2.40 0.76
CA SER A 199 -27.72 -3.42 0.72
C SER A 199 -28.22 -4.78 1.20
N GLN A 200 -29.30 -4.80 1.99
CA GLN A 200 -29.94 -6.01 2.51
C GLN A 200 -31.05 -6.53 1.61
N ASP A 201 -31.36 -5.84 0.51
CA ASP A 201 -32.36 -6.30 -0.45
C ASP A 201 -31.90 -7.63 -1.08
N PRO A 202 -32.75 -8.68 -1.12
CA PRO A 202 -32.36 -9.98 -1.66
C PRO A 202 -31.84 -9.93 -3.10
N ALA A 203 -32.34 -9.02 -3.94
CA ALA A 203 -31.86 -8.90 -5.32
C ALA A 203 -30.41 -8.35 -5.37
N VAL A 204 -30.10 -7.39 -4.51
CA VAL A 204 -28.75 -6.81 -4.38
C VAL A 204 -27.78 -7.83 -3.81
N LEU A 205 -28.16 -8.50 -2.71
CA LEU A 205 -27.34 -9.53 -2.07
C LEU A 205 -27.02 -10.67 -3.04
N VAL A 206 -28.02 -11.21 -3.75
CA VAL A 206 -27.82 -12.30 -4.71
C VAL A 206 -26.90 -11.84 -5.84
N SER A 207 -27.15 -10.66 -6.43
CA SER A 207 -26.36 -10.17 -7.55
C SER A 207 -24.89 -9.96 -7.18
N VAL A 208 -24.61 -9.30 -6.06
CA VAL A 208 -23.22 -9.06 -5.61
C VAL A 208 -22.58 -10.36 -5.13
N LYS A 209 -23.33 -11.26 -4.47
CA LYS A 209 -22.81 -12.56 -4.04
C LYS A 209 -22.41 -13.42 -5.24
N ASP A 210 -23.26 -13.54 -6.25
CA ASP A 210 -22.99 -14.36 -7.42
C ASP A 210 -21.82 -13.78 -8.24
N TRP A 211 -21.75 -12.46 -8.39
CA TRP A 211 -20.60 -11.78 -8.98
C TRP A 211 -19.31 -12.02 -8.20
N TYR A 212 -19.34 -11.91 -6.87
CA TYR A 212 -18.18 -12.17 -6.01
C TYR A 212 -17.74 -13.65 -6.07
N LYS A 213 -18.69 -14.60 -6.12
CA LYS A 213 -18.43 -16.03 -6.35
C LYS A 213 -17.80 -16.32 -7.71
N ALA A 214 -18.15 -15.52 -8.72
CA ALA A 214 -17.61 -15.63 -10.07
C ALA A 214 -16.23 -14.96 -10.25
N GLY A 215 -15.64 -14.37 -9.20
CA GLY A 215 -14.34 -13.70 -9.30
C GLY A 215 -14.42 -12.19 -9.50
N GLY A 216 -15.48 -11.54 -9.02
CA GLY A 216 -15.43 -10.11 -8.67
C GLY A 216 -14.60 -9.86 -7.42
N ASN A 217 -13.98 -8.69 -7.27
CA ASN A 217 -13.16 -8.35 -6.09
C ASN A 217 -13.79 -7.25 -5.25
N LEU A 218 -13.77 -7.39 -3.92
CA LEU A 218 -14.36 -6.41 -3.01
C LEU A 218 -13.27 -5.62 -2.27
N TYR A 219 -13.39 -4.29 -2.28
CA TYR A 219 -12.73 -3.45 -1.29
C TYR A 219 -13.80 -2.89 -0.37
N LEU A 220 -13.81 -3.32 0.89
CA LEU A 220 -14.77 -2.88 1.90
C LEU A 220 -14.04 -2.09 2.98
N ALA A 221 -14.53 -0.89 3.24
CA ALA A 221 -13.94 0.06 4.18
C ALA A 221 -15.01 0.57 5.16
N GLY A 222 -14.60 0.84 6.40
CA GLY A 222 -15.52 1.28 7.46
C GLY A 222 -16.58 0.22 7.78
N TYR A 223 -17.83 0.63 7.95
CA TYR A 223 -18.94 -0.28 8.26
C TYR A 223 -19.32 -1.22 7.12
N ALA A 224 -18.89 -0.96 5.88
CA ALA A 224 -19.18 -1.81 4.71
C ALA A 224 -18.64 -3.24 4.89
N ASN A 225 -17.66 -3.43 5.77
CA ASN A 225 -17.11 -4.74 6.11
C ASN A 225 -18.14 -5.73 6.68
N GLN A 226 -19.26 -5.25 7.24
CA GLN A 226 -20.41 -6.08 7.63
C GLN A 226 -20.89 -6.97 6.48
N TYR A 227 -20.77 -6.47 5.25
CA TYR A 227 -21.28 -7.13 4.07
C TYR A 227 -20.64 -8.50 3.80
N LEU A 228 -19.43 -8.76 4.35
CA LEU A 228 -18.81 -10.08 4.25
C LEU A 228 -19.60 -11.16 5.00
N TRP A 229 -20.29 -10.82 6.09
CA TRP A 229 -21.21 -11.74 6.77
C TRP A 229 -22.52 -11.89 6.00
N ASP A 230 -23.07 -10.79 5.47
CA ASP A 230 -24.32 -10.81 4.70
C ASP A 230 -24.18 -11.66 3.42
N LEU A 231 -23.03 -11.56 2.76
CA LEU A 231 -22.68 -12.40 1.60
C LEU A 231 -22.36 -13.84 2.01
N GLY A 232 -22.12 -14.12 3.30
CA GLY A 232 -21.72 -15.42 3.82
C GLY A 232 -20.26 -15.78 3.54
N ARG A 233 -19.41 -14.79 3.26
CA ARG A 233 -17.96 -14.98 3.08
C ARG A 233 -17.26 -15.26 4.41
N ILE A 234 -17.69 -14.58 5.47
CA ILE A 234 -17.33 -14.89 6.85
C ILE A 234 -18.58 -15.42 7.54
N THR A 235 -18.49 -16.59 8.16
CA THR A 235 -19.64 -17.26 8.79
C THR A 235 -19.52 -17.36 10.31
N ASP A 236 -18.30 -17.30 10.83
CA ASP A 236 -18.05 -17.27 12.27
C ASP A 236 -18.54 -15.96 12.88
N SER A 237 -19.11 -16.06 14.08
CA SER A 237 -19.65 -14.92 14.84
C SER A 237 -18.57 -14.27 15.70
N TYR A 238 -17.51 -13.77 15.06
CA TYR A 238 -16.43 -13.09 15.77
C TYR A 238 -16.93 -11.86 16.54
N ASN A 239 -16.25 -11.56 17.66
CA ASN A 239 -16.47 -10.29 18.35
C ASN A 239 -15.98 -9.15 17.44
N ARG A 240 -16.70 -8.04 17.45
CA ARG A 240 -16.41 -6.87 16.63
C ARG A 240 -16.53 -5.61 17.46
N VAL A 241 -15.62 -4.66 17.25
CA VAL A 241 -15.80 -3.29 17.72
C VAL A 241 -16.38 -2.49 16.58
N ILE A 242 -17.56 -1.94 16.84
CA ILE A 242 -18.21 -0.99 15.96
C ILE A 242 -18.24 0.35 16.70
N GLY A 243 -17.28 1.22 16.41
CA GLY A 243 -17.20 2.58 16.97
C GLY A 243 -18.09 3.50 16.16
N GLY A 244 -18.84 4.42 16.79
CA GLY A 244 -19.86 5.26 16.12
C GLY A 244 -20.31 6.43 16.99
N GLY A 245 -19.37 7.01 17.74
CA GLY A 245 -19.64 8.24 18.49
C GLY A 245 -19.42 9.43 17.57
N GLY A 246 -20.02 10.60 17.85
CA GLY A 246 -19.85 11.82 17.05
C GLY A 246 -18.45 12.46 17.13
N GLY A 247 -17.44 11.67 17.46
CA GLY A 247 -16.05 12.04 17.56
C GLY A 247 -15.61 12.78 18.82
N PHE A 248 -14.30 13.01 18.88
CA PHE A 248 -13.65 13.78 19.93
C PHE A 248 -12.34 14.41 19.43
N GLU A 249 -11.93 15.47 20.11
CA GLU A 249 -10.65 16.12 19.85
C GLU A 249 -9.48 15.37 20.51
N ASN A 250 -8.45 15.04 19.73
CA ASN A 250 -7.26 14.34 20.22
C ASN A 250 -5.97 14.88 19.58
N GLY A 251 -4.89 14.94 20.36
CA GLY A 251 -3.60 15.51 19.95
C GLY A 251 -2.57 14.52 19.38
N ASP A 252 -2.86 13.23 19.38
CA ASP A 252 -1.92 12.17 19.01
C ASP A 252 -1.78 12.02 17.49
N THR A 253 -1.02 11.03 17.02
CA THR A 253 -1.11 10.54 15.64
C THR A 253 -1.58 9.10 15.69
N TRP A 254 -2.58 8.79 14.88
CA TRP A 254 -3.12 7.45 14.73
C TRP A 254 -2.43 6.73 13.58
N THR A 255 -2.03 5.49 13.85
CA THR A 255 -1.19 4.69 12.94
C THR A 255 -1.80 3.30 12.73
N VAL A 256 -1.34 2.62 11.68
CA VAL A 256 -1.64 1.20 11.42
C VAL A 256 -0.36 0.41 11.57
N ASN A 257 -0.38 -0.65 12.38
CA ASN A 257 0.72 -1.61 12.50
C ASN A 257 0.58 -2.73 11.46
N VAL A 258 1.65 -2.96 10.69
CA VAL A 258 1.72 -4.00 9.65
C VAL A 258 2.62 -5.17 10.01
N VAL A 259 3.14 -5.21 11.24
CA VAL A 259 3.91 -6.34 11.78
C VAL A 259 3.14 -6.94 12.95
N ILE A 260 2.30 -7.93 12.66
CA ILE A 260 1.41 -8.53 13.66
C ILE A 260 2.24 -9.38 14.61
N ASN A 261 2.07 -9.15 15.92
CA ASN A 261 2.82 -9.83 17.00
C ASN A 261 4.36 -9.73 16.86
N GLN A 262 4.90 -8.73 16.14
CA GLN A 262 6.33 -8.64 15.76
C GLN A 262 6.85 -9.84 14.94
N GLU A 263 5.97 -10.74 14.50
CA GLU A 263 6.35 -11.99 13.82
C GLU A 263 5.94 -11.99 12.36
N HIS A 264 4.77 -11.41 12.04
CA HIS A 264 4.19 -11.45 10.70
C HIS A 264 4.31 -10.08 10.04
N ASP A 265 5.45 -9.82 9.41
CA ASP A 265 5.70 -8.58 8.68
C ASP A 265 4.98 -8.59 7.33
N ARG A 266 4.03 -7.66 7.18
CA ARG A 266 3.24 -7.45 5.96
C ARG A 266 3.64 -6.20 5.20
N SER A 267 4.69 -5.49 5.61
CA SER A 267 5.11 -4.22 4.99
C SER A 267 5.46 -4.32 3.50
N SER A 268 5.74 -5.52 3.00
CA SER A 268 5.99 -5.80 1.58
C SER A 268 4.73 -6.09 0.77
N HIS A 269 3.55 -6.17 1.40
CA HIS A 269 2.30 -6.42 0.69
C HIS A 269 2.03 -5.29 -0.31
N PRO A 270 1.58 -5.56 -1.56
CA PRO A 270 1.48 -4.54 -2.60
C PRO A 270 0.61 -3.32 -2.26
N ILE A 271 -0.38 -3.49 -1.37
CA ILE A 271 -1.23 -2.38 -0.90
C ILE A 271 -0.42 -1.29 -0.16
N TYR A 272 0.75 -1.63 0.40
CA TYR A 272 1.61 -0.71 1.12
C TYR A 272 2.74 -0.10 0.27
N ALA A 273 2.77 -0.38 -1.05
CA ALA A 273 3.81 0.13 -1.93
C ALA A 273 3.91 1.67 -1.88
N GLY A 274 5.12 2.17 -1.61
CA GLY A 274 5.39 3.62 -1.55
C GLY A 274 4.82 4.35 -0.32
N ILE A 275 4.27 3.64 0.66
CA ILE A 275 3.95 4.18 1.99
C ILE A 275 5.20 4.06 2.86
N GLN A 276 5.60 5.18 3.46
CA GLN A 276 6.74 5.19 4.38
C GLN A 276 6.34 4.58 5.71
N MET A 277 7.15 3.63 6.18
CA MET A 277 6.93 2.94 7.45
C MET A 277 7.87 3.49 8.53
N ASP A 278 7.32 3.77 9.69
CA ASP A 278 8.03 4.12 10.91
C ASP A 278 8.29 2.87 11.74
N ASN A 279 9.52 2.70 12.21
CA ASN A 279 9.87 1.59 13.10
C ASN A 279 9.53 1.98 14.55
N VAL A 280 8.58 1.26 15.16
CA VAL A 280 8.09 1.52 16.51
C VAL A 280 8.16 0.24 17.32
N ASP A 281 9.12 0.13 18.23
CA ASP A 281 9.29 -1.01 19.13
C ASP A 281 9.25 -2.37 18.41
N GLY A 282 10.06 -2.56 17.37
CA GLY A 282 10.12 -3.81 16.59
C GLY A 282 8.93 -4.04 15.65
N ARG A 283 8.00 -3.10 15.57
CA ARG A 283 6.92 -3.07 14.59
C ARG A 283 7.20 -2.04 13.49
N LYS A 284 6.47 -2.16 12.39
CA LYS A 284 6.41 -1.14 11.34
C LYS A 284 5.00 -0.58 11.34
N GLU A 285 4.90 0.73 11.49
CA GLU A 285 3.64 1.44 11.45
C GLU A 285 3.66 2.50 10.36
N PHE A 286 2.48 2.93 9.89
CA PHE A 286 2.37 4.15 9.10
C PHE A 286 1.23 5.02 9.64
N PRO A 287 1.39 6.35 9.66
CA PRO A 287 0.35 7.23 10.16
C PRO A 287 -0.77 7.40 9.15
N VAL A 288 -2.00 7.44 9.66
CA VAL A 288 -3.23 7.56 8.87
C VAL A 288 -4.06 8.78 9.26
N LEU A 289 -4.03 9.21 10.52
CA LEU A 289 -4.79 10.38 10.98
C LEU A 289 -3.99 11.22 11.99
N GLY A 290 -3.93 12.53 11.73
CA GLY A 290 -3.20 13.48 12.56
C GLY A 290 -4.01 14.02 13.74
N ALA A 291 -3.40 14.92 14.50
CA ALA A 291 -4.05 15.69 15.57
C ALA A 291 -5.28 16.45 15.05
N GLY A 292 -6.38 16.46 15.81
CA GLY A 292 -7.65 17.09 15.39
C GLY A 292 -8.89 16.40 15.95
N TRP A 293 -10.05 16.71 15.36
CA TRP A 293 -11.28 15.95 15.56
C TRP A 293 -11.16 14.56 14.91
N ARG A 294 -11.73 13.55 15.54
CA ARG A 294 -11.69 12.14 15.10
C ARG A 294 -12.99 11.45 15.43
N GLU A 295 -13.59 10.78 14.47
CA GLU A 295 -14.88 10.10 14.66
C GLU A 295 -14.72 8.70 15.29
N ASP A 296 -13.58 8.05 15.03
CA ASP A 296 -13.26 6.70 15.53
C ASP A 296 -14.26 5.62 15.07
N HIS A 297 -14.70 5.72 13.80
CA HIS A 297 -15.68 4.84 13.18
C HIS A 297 -15.09 3.47 12.82
N ASN A 298 -14.75 2.70 13.85
CA ASN A 298 -14.18 1.36 13.71
C ASN A 298 -15.20 0.35 13.21
N TYR A 299 -14.72 -0.60 12.41
CA TYR A 299 -15.35 -1.91 12.23
C TYR A 299 -14.25 -2.98 12.23
N VAL A 300 -13.78 -3.38 13.41
CA VAL A 300 -12.63 -4.30 13.54
C VAL A 300 -13.07 -5.60 14.18
N ILE A 301 -12.40 -6.70 13.85
CA ILE A 301 -12.60 -7.98 14.54
C ILE A 301 -11.71 -7.97 15.79
N GLU A 302 -12.27 -8.23 16.97
CA GLU A 302 -11.53 -8.23 18.24
C GLU A 302 -11.68 -9.55 18.99
N LYS A 303 -10.92 -9.70 20.08
CA LYS A 303 -10.94 -10.88 20.96
C LYS A 303 -10.80 -12.19 20.17
N ILE A 304 -9.92 -12.16 19.16
CA ILE A 304 -9.69 -13.31 18.28
C ILE A 304 -9.15 -14.50 19.09
N PRO A 305 -8.16 -14.35 20.00
CA PRO A 305 -7.66 -15.46 20.79
C PRO A 305 -8.74 -16.06 21.69
N GLU A 306 -9.57 -15.23 22.33
CA GLU A 306 -10.72 -15.67 23.13
C GLU A 306 -11.71 -16.47 22.27
N PHE A 307 -12.09 -15.96 21.09
CA PHE A 307 -13.00 -16.70 20.21
C PHE A 307 -12.40 -18.04 19.77
N MET A 308 -11.11 -18.06 19.39
CA MET A 308 -10.45 -19.29 18.96
C MET A 308 -10.35 -20.32 20.08
N VAL A 309 -9.99 -19.91 21.29
CA VAL A 309 -9.82 -20.82 22.41
C VAL A 309 -11.17 -21.24 23.00
N ASP A 310 -12.03 -20.29 23.32
CA ASP A 310 -13.24 -20.54 24.12
C ASP A 310 -14.41 -21.03 23.27
N VAL A 311 -14.52 -20.59 22.01
CA VAL A 311 -15.62 -20.97 21.11
C VAL A 311 -15.22 -22.10 20.16
N ILE A 312 -14.05 -22.00 19.54
CA ILE A 312 -13.57 -23.00 18.57
C ILE A 312 -12.84 -24.17 19.26
N GLY A 313 -12.28 -23.97 20.46
CA GLY A 313 -11.57 -25.01 21.20
C GLY A 313 -10.11 -25.19 20.77
N VAL A 314 -9.49 -24.14 20.22
CA VAL A 314 -8.07 -24.14 19.85
C VAL A 314 -7.19 -24.25 21.09
N PRO A 315 -6.16 -25.10 21.12
CA PRO A 315 -5.29 -25.24 22.28
C PRO A 315 -4.43 -23.99 22.51
N VAL A 316 -4.24 -23.63 23.78
CA VAL A 316 -3.28 -22.60 24.20
C VAL A 316 -1.87 -23.20 24.16
N ASP A 317 -0.94 -22.54 23.46
CA ASP A 317 0.49 -22.87 23.57
C ASP A 317 0.98 -22.55 24.99
N PRO A 318 1.51 -23.52 25.76
CA PRO A 318 1.96 -23.30 27.13
C PRO A 318 3.16 -22.33 27.25
N ASN A 319 3.82 -21.98 26.13
CA ASN A 319 4.96 -21.08 26.09
C ASN A 319 4.62 -19.69 25.55
N ALA A 320 3.37 -19.44 25.13
CA ALA A 320 2.92 -18.15 24.63
C ALA A 320 2.00 -17.45 25.65
N ASP A 321 2.04 -16.12 25.65
CA ASP A 321 0.97 -15.33 26.26
C ASP A 321 -0.35 -15.61 25.52
N PHE A 322 -1.49 -15.50 26.21
CA PHE A 322 -2.81 -15.85 25.67
C PHE A 322 -3.12 -15.11 24.38
N ASN A 323 -2.92 -13.78 24.37
CA ASN A 323 -3.15 -12.97 23.17
C ASN A 323 -2.10 -13.18 22.07
N ARG A 324 -1.01 -13.86 22.39
CA ARG A 324 0.08 -14.21 21.45
C ARG A 324 0.08 -15.69 21.10
N ASN A 325 -1.00 -16.41 21.37
CA ASN A 325 -1.12 -17.84 21.08
C ASN A 325 -1.04 -18.09 19.56
N PRO A 326 0.04 -18.69 19.03
CA PRO A 326 0.19 -18.91 17.58
C PRO A 326 -0.87 -19.86 17.01
N ASN A 327 -1.43 -20.76 17.83
CA ASN A 327 -2.51 -21.65 17.40
C ASN A 327 -3.78 -20.86 17.06
N ALA A 328 -4.09 -19.82 17.83
CA ALA A 328 -5.26 -18.96 17.57
C ALA A 328 -5.08 -18.17 16.26
N TYR A 329 -3.89 -17.60 16.04
CA TYR A 329 -3.56 -16.93 14.79
C TYR A 329 -3.71 -17.87 13.58
N ASN A 330 -3.09 -19.04 13.65
CA ASN A 330 -3.11 -20.02 12.56
C ASN A 330 -4.53 -20.50 12.23
N GLU A 331 -5.35 -20.76 13.25
CA GLU A 331 -6.74 -21.15 13.05
C GLU A 331 -7.56 -20.01 12.41
N PHE A 332 -7.41 -18.78 12.90
CA PHE A 332 -8.14 -17.62 12.36
C PHE A 332 -7.86 -17.41 10.87
N ILE A 333 -6.58 -17.42 10.46
CA ILE A 333 -6.22 -17.24 9.04
C ILE A 333 -6.66 -18.43 8.19
N SER A 334 -6.59 -19.66 8.72
CA SER A 334 -6.97 -20.87 8.01
C SER A 334 -8.47 -20.92 7.73
N ARG A 335 -9.30 -20.67 8.75
CA ARG A 335 -10.78 -20.71 8.64
C ARG A 335 -11.33 -19.71 7.63
N ASN A 336 -10.69 -18.54 7.52
CA ASN A 336 -11.14 -17.48 6.62
C ASN A 336 -10.44 -17.50 5.26
N ASN A 337 -9.45 -18.39 5.08
CA ASN A 337 -8.46 -18.34 4.01
C ASN A 337 -7.92 -16.92 3.81
N ALA A 338 -7.37 -16.36 4.88
CA ALA A 338 -7.05 -14.95 4.97
C ALA A 338 -5.56 -14.68 5.17
N GLU A 339 -5.13 -13.48 4.78
CA GLU A 339 -3.89 -12.87 5.23
C GLU A 339 -4.22 -11.71 6.17
N TRP A 340 -3.61 -11.71 7.36
CA TRP A 340 -3.78 -10.65 8.34
C TRP A 340 -2.82 -9.52 8.00
N LEU A 341 -3.38 -8.41 7.52
CA LEU A 341 -2.62 -7.33 6.90
C LEU A 341 -2.27 -6.21 7.87
N GLY A 342 -3.07 -5.99 8.91
CA GLY A 342 -2.80 -4.91 9.85
C GLY A 342 -3.70 -4.88 11.08
N THR A 343 -3.22 -4.12 12.07
CA THR A 343 -3.87 -3.85 13.36
C THR A 343 -3.79 -2.35 13.65
N TRP A 344 -4.52 -1.89 14.66
CA TRP A 344 -4.31 -0.53 15.18
C TRP A 344 -2.86 -0.32 15.63
N GLY A 345 -2.36 0.90 15.48
CA GLY A 345 -1.15 1.36 16.15
C GLY A 345 -1.17 1.03 17.63
N GLY A 346 -0.03 0.61 18.16
CA GLY A 346 0.10 0.12 19.54
C GLY A 346 -0.41 -1.31 19.80
N ILE A 347 -1.23 -1.92 18.93
CA ILE A 347 -1.61 -3.33 19.05
C ILE A 347 -0.46 -4.21 18.53
N ASN A 348 0.01 -5.13 19.36
CA ASN A 348 1.20 -5.95 19.10
C ASN A 348 0.99 -7.43 19.45
N ASP A 349 -0.24 -7.90 19.33
CA ASP A 349 -0.61 -9.28 19.58
C ASP A 349 -1.73 -9.69 18.59
N TYR A 350 -2.35 -10.83 18.80
CA TYR A 350 -3.44 -11.32 17.98
C TYR A 350 -4.82 -10.85 18.47
N PHE A 351 -4.91 -9.86 19.37
CA PHE A 351 -6.20 -9.47 19.95
C PHE A 351 -7.18 -8.96 18.89
N MET A 352 -6.72 -8.19 17.90
CA MET A 352 -7.59 -7.48 16.95
C MET A 352 -7.07 -7.50 15.52
N ALA A 353 -7.95 -7.78 14.56
CA ALA A 353 -7.71 -7.62 13.13
C ALA A 353 -8.44 -6.38 12.59
N GLY A 354 -7.66 -5.41 12.12
CA GLY A 354 -8.17 -4.19 11.50
C GLY A 354 -8.11 -4.20 9.99
N MET A 355 -7.22 -5.00 9.40
CA MET A 355 -7.11 -5.17 7.95
C MET A 355 -6.84 -6.63 7.59
N LEU A 356 -7.58 -7.15 6.63
CA LEU A 356 -7.49 -8.54 6.16
C LEU A 356 -7.58 -8.60 4.63
N GLU A 357 -6.83 -9.50 4.03
CA GLU A 357 -7.12 -10.02 2.69
C GLU A 357 -7.81 -11.37 2.85
N LEU A 358 -9.01 -11.50 2.30
CA LEU A 358 -9.74 -12.76 2.19
C LEU A 358 -9.48 -13.33 0.79
N LYS A 359 -8.66 -14.38 0.70
CA LYS A 359 -8.20 -14.96 -0.57
C LYS A 359 -9.28 -15.83 -1.22
N PRO A 360 -9.24 -16.07 -2.54
CA PRO A 360 -10.19 -16.95 -3.22
C PRO A 360 -10.29 -18.32 -2.53
N ASN A 361 -11.50 -18.84 -2.36
CA ASN A 361 -11.75 -20.18 -1.85
C ASN A 361 -12.68 -20.95 -2.83
N THR A 362 -13.10 -22.16 -2.47
CA THR A 362 -13.91 -23.01 -3.34
C THR A 362 -15.31 -22.47 -3.63
N GLU A 363 -15.83 -21.57 -2.80
CA GLU A 363 -17.15 -20.94 -3.00
C GLU A 363 -17.01 -19.53 -3.60
N PHE A 364 -16.10 -18.74 -3.07
CA PHE A 364 -15.85 -17.36 -3.44
C PHE A 364 -14.53 -17.24 -4.19
N GLN A 365 -14.59 -17.19 -5.52
CA GLN A 365 -13.38 -17.02 -6.34
C GLN A 365 -12.81 -15.61 -6.29
N GLY A 366 -13.58 -14.64 -5.78
CA GLY A 366 -13.15 -13.28 -5.56
C GLY A 366 -12.23 -13.10 -4.35
N THR A 367 -11.31 -12.14 -4.46
CA THR A 367 -10.53 -11.61 -3.33
C THR A 367 -11.28 -10.45 -2.68
N ALA A 368 -11.25 -10.34 -1.35
CA ALA A 368 -11.76 -9.17 -0.66
C ALA A 368 -10.69 -8.54 0.26
N ILE A 369 -10.60 -7.21 0.26
CA ILE A 369 -9.85 -6.44 1.26
C ILE A 369 -10.84 -5.86 2.25
N PHE A 370 -10.68 -6.26 3.51
CA PHE A 370 -11.34 -5.70 4.68
C PHE A 370 -10.44 -4.60 5.24
N GLN A 371 -10.96 -3.38 5.38
CA GLN A 371 -10.31 -2.27 6.08
C GLN A 371 -11.27 -1.72 7.13
N GLY A 372 -11.00 -2.00 8.40
CA GLY A 372 -11.88 -1.66 9.52
C GLY A 372 -11.36 -0.59 10.47
N ILE A 373 -10.13 -0.12 10.25
CA ILE A 373 -9.46 0.87 11.10
C ILE A 373 -10.16 2.23 10.98
N GLY A 374 -10.76 2.71 12.08
CA GLY A 374 -11.48 3.98 12.11
C GLY A 374 -10.60 5.21 11.85
N GLY A 375 -9.27 5.10 11.90
CA GLY A 375 -8.36 6.20 11.56
C GLY A 375 -8.09 6.38 10.07
N ILE A 376 -8.68 5.56 9.21
CA ILE A 376 -8.61 5.74 7.75
C ILE A 376 -9.88 6.47 7.32
N GLU A 377 -9.91 7.77 7.60
CA GLU A 377 -10.99 8.72 7.28
C GLU A 377 -10.58 9.52 6.04
N TYR A 378 -11.52 9.80 5.13
CA TYR A 378 -11.21 10.52 3.87
C TYR A 378 -11.39 12.04 4.02
N ASN A 379 -12.03 12.47 5.10
CA ASN A 379 -12.27 13.85 5.46
C ASN A 379 -12.22 14.03 6.99
N GLN A 380 -11.07 14.45 7.52
CA GLN A 380 -11.01 14.82 8.92
C GLN A 380 -11.85 16.09 9.16
N ASN A 381 -12.78 16.06 10.11
CA ASN A 381 -13.75 17.16 10.26
C ASN A 381 -13.05 18.50 10.60
N GLU A 382 -13.57 19.60 10.03
CA GLU A 382 -13.16 20.97 10.34
C GLU A 382 -13.71 21.42 11.72
N GLU A 383 -13.36 20.70 12.77
CA GLU A 383 -13.87 20.88 14.13
C GLU A 383 -12.76 20.92 15.18
N GLY A 384 -13.05 21.53 16.33
CA GLY A 384 -12.15 21.64 17.46
C GLY A 384 -11.17 22.81 17.37
N THR A 385 -10.17 22.79 18.25
CA THR A 385 -9.16 23.83 18.47
C THR A 385 -7.75 23.44 18.01
N ILE A 386 -7.43 22.14 17.98
CA ILE A 386 -6.13 21.57 17.61
C ILE A 386 -5.94 21.59 16.10
N ASN A 387 -6.98 21.23 15.34
CA ASN A 387 -6.99 21.25 13.87
C ASN A 387 -8.31 21.83 13.34
N PRO A 388 -8.55 23.14 13.54
CA PRO A 388 -9.83 23.76 13.18
C PRO A 388 -10.08 23.79 11.66
N GLY A 389 -9.08 23.44 10.84
CA GLY A 389 -9.20 23.40 9.39
C GLY A 389 -9.35 21.99 8.82
N GLY A 390 -9.51 20.96 9.65
CA GLY A 390 -9.82 19.59 9.21
C GLY A 390 -8.77 18.96 8.28
N GLN A 391 -7.56 19.52 8.19
CA GLN A 391 -6.59 19.01 7.24
C GLN A 391 -5.83 17.83 7.86
N ASN A 392 -6.07 16.63 7.35
CA ASN A 392 -5.29 15.47 7.73
C ASN A 392 -3.90 15.51 7.06
N VAL A 393 -2.86 15.78 7.83
CA VAL A 393 -1.46 15.81 7.36
C VAL A 393 -0.98 14.45 6.79
N HIS A 394 -1.71 13.37 7.07
CA HIS A 394 -1.40 12.01 6.60
C HIS A 394 -2.31 11.52 5.46
N GLN A 395 -3.15 12.39 4.87
CA GLN A 395 -4.07 12.03 3.77
C GLN A 395 -3.36 11.34 2.60
N GLY A 396 -2.10 11.71 2.33
CA GLY A 396 -1.30 11.08 1.28
C GLY A 396 -1.09 9.56 1.48
N ASN A 397 -1.03 9.07 2.73
CA ASN A 397 -0.92 7.65 3.02
C ASN A 397 -2.23 6.91 2.77
N ILE A 398 -3.36 7.50 3.15
CA ILE A 398 -4.71 6.97 2.87
C ILE A 398 -4.90 6.86 1.36
N ASN A 399 -4.66 7.95 0.63
CA ASN A 399 -4.81 7.97 -0.83
C ASN A 399 -3.94 6.91 -1.53
N LYS A 400 -2.70 6.71 -1.07
CA LYS A 400 -1.81 5.65 -1.58
C LYS A 400 -2.34 4.27 -1.25
N LEU A 401 -2.77 4.02 -0.01
CA LEU A 401 -3.35 2.74 0.40
C LEU A 401 -4.58 2.39 -0.44
N THR A 402 -5.50 3.33 -0.61
CA THR A 402 -6.72 3.18 -1.44
C THR A 402 -6.36 2.87 -2.88
N LYS A 403 -5.48 3.68 -3.50
CA LYS A 403 -5.00 3.48 -4.87
C LYS A 403 -4.35 2.10 -5.04
N ASN A 404 -3.43 1.74 -4.16
CA ASN A 404 -2.73 0.46 -4.23
C ASN A 404 -3.69 -0.71 -4.03
N THR A 405 -4.70 -0.56 -3.16
CA THR A 405 -5.73 -1.59 -2.91
C THR A 405 -6.59 -1.85 -4.14
N ILE A 406 -7.10 -0.78 -4.78
CA ILE A 406 -7.87 -0.87 -6.03
C ILE A 406 -7.02 -1.53 -7.13
N ASN A 407 -5.77 -1.09 -7.29
CA ASN A 407 -4.87 -1.63 -8.30
C ASN A 407 -4.54 -3.10 -8.02
N TYR A 408 -4.23 -3.44 -6.76
CA TYR A 408 -3.95 -4.80 -6.33
C TYR A 408 -5.13 -5.72 -6.63
N LEU A 409 -6.35 -5.35 -6.21
CA LEU A 409 -7.56 -6.12 -6.49
C LEU A 409 -7.87 -6.21 -7.98
N SER A 410 -7.50 -5.20 -8.77
CA SER A 410 -7.64 -5.27 -10.23
C SER A 410 -6.76 -6.36 -10.85
N THR A 411 -5.62 -6.70 -10.22
CA THR A 411 -4.77 -7.85 -10.63
C THR A 411 -5.26 -9.21 -10.11
N LYS A 412 -6.33 -9.25 -9.30
CA LYS A 412 -6.78 -10.48 -8.64
C LYS A 412 -7.80 -11.26 -9.45
N ASN A 413 -7.80 -12.56 -9.19
CA ASN A 413 -8.58 -13.63 -9.81
C ASN A 413 -8.14 -13.94 -11.23
#